data_AF-A0A7S0F2D6-F1
#
_entry.id   AF-A0A7S0F2D6-F1
#
_cell.length_a   1.000
_cell.length_b   1.000
_cell.length_c   1.000
_cell.angle_alpha   90.00
_cell.angle_beta   90.00
_cell.angle_gamma   90.00
#
_symmetry.space_group_name_H-M   'P 1'
#
loop_
_entity.id
_entity.type
_entity.pdbx_description
1 polymer ?
#
loop_
_entity_poly.entity_id
_entity_poly.type
_entity_poly.pdbx_seq_one_letter_code
_entity_poly.pdbx_strand_id
1 'polypeptide(L)'
;GSSHCARKGGRTSLVQRANTLRAQKGKGMSADRQEREEEVEALSAIFCEDFHKMSEDSFEISLLLTGGRVRFLCALPELYPSKEPPLFELKADWLDPAQVNLLIEELERLARESVGEVVVFKLTEFLRNEGSEIV
;
A
#
# COMPACT_ATOMS: atom_id res chain seq x y z
N GLY A 1 47.26 -57.15 16.92
CA GLY A 1 47.23 -56.97 15.45
C GLY A 1 45.84 -56.49 15.10
N SER A 2 45.70 -55.29 14.54
CA SER A 2 45.79 -55.05 13.09
C SER A 2 44.68 -55.80 12.35
N SER A 3 43.86 -55.25 11.45
CA SER A 3 43.69 -53.93 10.85
C SER A 3 42.45 -54.02 9.93
N HIS A 4 42.03 -52.87 9.39
CA HIS A 4 41.12 -52.64 8.25
C HIS A 4 39.60 -52.70 8.53
N CYS A 5 38.89 -51.56 8.64
CA CYS A 5 38.59 -50.48 7.67
C CYS A 5 37.62 -50.88 6.55
N ALA A 6 36.38 -50.38 6.64
CA ALA A 6 35.73 -49.58 5.59
C ALA A 6 34.28 -49.23 6.00
N ARG A 7 34.02 -48.00 6.46
CA ARG A 7 32.68 -47.40 6.38
C ARG A 7 32.72 -46.27 5.37
N LYS A 8 32.26 -46.57 4.16
CA LYS A 8 31.82 -45.55 3.19
C LYS A 8 30.39 -45.16 3.58
N GLY A 9 30.24 -44.05 4.30
CA GLY A 9 29.02 -43.23 4.27
C GLY A 9 29.47 -41.91 3.66
N GLY A 10 29.18 -41.62 2.40
CA GLY A 10 27.82 -41.38 1.95
C GLY A 10 27.64 -39.87 1.91
N ARG A 11 28.30 -39.24 0.94
CA ARG A 11 28.11 -37.84 0.57
C ARG A 11 26.62 -37.64 0.31
N THR A 12 25.90 -37.09 1.27
CA THR A 12 24.50 -36.72 1.11
C THR A 12 24.41 -35.21 1.18
N SER A 13 24.37 -34.65 -0.03
CA SER A 13 23.49 -33.54 -0.39
C SER A 13 23.72 -32.20 0.32
N LEU A 14 24.68 -31.44 -0.18
CA LEU A 14 24.66 -29.96 -0.18
C LEU A 14 23.49 -29.39 -1.04
N VAL A 15 22.47 -30.18 -1.37
CA VAL A 15 21.37 -29.81 -2.29
C VAL A 15 20.11 -29.38 -1.53
N GLN A 16 20.09 -29.44 -0.20
CA GLN A 16 18.89 -29.05 0.59
C GLN A 16 18.87 -27.59 1.07
N ARG A 17 19.89 -26.77 0.73
CA ARG A 17 19.88 -25.32 1.05
C ARG A 17 19.58 -24.43 -0.16
N ALA A 18 19.10 -25.01 -1.27
CA ALA A 18 18.82 -24.27 -2.50
C ALA A 18 17.32 -24.02 -2.75
N ASN A 19 16.42 -24.33 -1.81
CA ASN A 19 14.97 -24.25 -2.05
C ASN A 19 14.21 -23.16 -1.26
N THR A 20 14.90 -22.21 -0.62
CA THR A 20 14.26 -21.11 0.12
C THR A 20 14.38 -19.74 -0.55
N LEU A 21 14.85 -19.66 -1.80
CA LEU A 21 15.02 -18.38 -2.53
C LEU A 21 14.28 -18.32 -3.88
N ARG A 22 13.50 -19.35 -4.24
CA ARG A 22 12.80 -19.43 -5.54
C ARG A 22 11.31 -19.06 -5.51
N ALA A 23 10.76 -18.67 -4.36
CA ALA A 23 9.34 -18.29 -4.26
C ALA A 23 9.07 -16.78 -4.47
N GLN A 24 10.10 -15.95 -4.68
CA GLN A 24 9.95 -14.48 -4.70
C GLN A 24 10.29 -13.81 -6.04
N LYS A 25 10.31 -14.55 -7.16
CA LYS A 25 10.72 -13.98 -8.47
C LYS A 25 9.71 -14.18 -9.60
N GLY A 26 8.42 -14.14 -9.28
CA GLY A 26 7.34 -14.20 -10.27
C GLY A 26 5.99 -13.68 -9.80
N LYS A 27 5.94 -12.89 -8.72
CA LYS A 27 4.70 -12.60 -7.96
C LYS A 27 4.40 -11.11 -7.79
N GLY A 28 4.88 -10.25 -8.70
CA GLY A 28 4.66 -8.79 -8.62
C GLY A 28 3.27 -8.40 -9.12
N MET A 29 3.07 -8.44 -10.43
CA MET A 29 1.86 -7.87 -11.08
C MET A 29 0.51 -8.49 -10.66
N SER A 30 0.46 -9.78 -10.34
CA SER A 30 -0.80 -10.42 -9.92
C SER A 30 -1.11 -10.22 -8.44
N ALA A 31 -0.09 -10.01 -7.60
CA ALA A 31 -0.29 -9.71 -6.17
C ALA A 31 -0.72 -8.25 -6.02
N ASP A 32 -0.03 -7.34 -6.70
CA ASP A 32 -0.37 -5.91 -6.75
C ASP A 32 -1.82 -5.67 -7.16
N ARG A 33 -2.29 -6.39 -8.20
CA ARG A 33 -3.68 -6.34 -8.62
C ARG A 33 -4.64 -6.80 -7.52
N GLN A 34 -4.39 -7.96 -6.93
CA GLN A 34 -5.26 -8.50 -5.90
C GLN A 34 -5.32 -7.57 -4.67
N GLU A 35 -4.18 -7.04 -4.23
CA GLU A 35 -4.09 -6.11 -3.10
C GLU A 35 -4.86 -4.82 -3.36
N ARG A 36 -4.78 -4.28 -4.59
CA ARG A 36 -5.59 -3.12 -5.01
C ARG A 36 -7.09 -3.40 -4.95
N GLU A 37 -7.53 -4.54 -5.46
CA GLU A 37 -8.95 -4.93 -5.48
C GLU A 37 -9.48 -5.11 -4.05
N GLU A 38 -8.73 -5.80 -3.19
CA GLU A 38 -9.07 -6.01 -1.78
C GLU A 38 -9.12 -4.69 -1.00
N GLU A 39 -8.17 -3.78 -1.22
CA GLU A 39 -8.17 -2.46 -0.59
C GLU A 39 -9.38 -1.64 -1.03
N VAL A 40 -9.69 -1.59 -2.32
CA VAL A 40 -10.86 -0.85 -2.85
C VAL A 40 -12.16 -1.40 -2.27
N GLU A 41 -12.31 -2.73 -2.19
CA GLU A 41 -13.48 -3.35 -1.58
C GLU A 41 -13.59 -2.99 -0.10
N ALA A 42 -12.50 -3.10 0.65
CA ALA A 42 -12.46 -2.73 2.07
C ALA A 42 -12.81 -1.25 2.29
N LEU A 43 -12.23 -0.34 1.51
CA LEU A 43 -12.53 1.10 1.57
C LEU A 43 -14.00 1.37 1.27
N SER A 44 -14.57 0.70 0.25
CA SER A 44 -16.00 0.86 -0.06
C SER A 44 -16.90 0.42 1.09
N ALA A 45 -16.52 -0.63 1.83
CA ALA A 45 -17.25 -1.10 3.00
C ALA A 45 -17.09 -0.18 4.21
N ILE A 46 -15.90 0.41 4.39
CA ILE A 46 -15.59 1.33 5.50
C ILE A 46 -16.31 2.68 5.32
N PHE A 47 -16.22 3.26 4.13
CA PHE A 47 -16.71 4.61 3.86
C PHE A 47 -18.15 4.63 3.33
N CYS A 48 -18.64 3.50 2.82
CA CYS A 48 -20.03 3.32 2.39
C CYS A 48 -20.53 4.48 1.49
N GLU A 49 -21.42 5.33 2.00
CA GLU A 49 -22.01 6.46 1.28
C GLU A 49 -20.99 7.58 0.93
N ASP A 50 -19.88 7.67 1.67
CA ASP A 50 -18.80 8.62 1.41
C ASP A 50 -17.80 8.13 0.35
N PHE A 51 -17.94 6.88 -0.12
CA PHE A 51 -17.07 6.28 -1.14
C PHE A 51 -17.72 6.32 -2.53
N HIS A 52 -17.00 6.83 -3.52
CA HIS A 52 -17.44 6.85 -4.90
C HIS A 52 -16.39 6.27 -5.84
N LYS A 53 -16.65 5.07 -6.38
CA LYS A 53 -15.77 4.44 -7.37
C LYS A 53 -15.92 5.12 -8.73
N MET A 54 -14.82 5.64 -9.28
CA MET A 54 -14.78 6.32 -10.58
C MET A 54 -14.38 5.35 -11.70
N SER A 55 -13.35 4.53 -11.45
CA SER A 55 -12.83 3.48 -12.35
C SER A 55 -12.44 2.23 -11.55
N GLU A 56 -11.90 1.19 -12.21
CA GLU A 56 -11.37 0.00 -11.53
C GLU A 56 -10.35 0.38 -10.45
N ASP A 57 -9.39 1.23 -10.80
CA ASP A 57 -8.28 1.64 -9.94
C ASP A 57 -8.39 3.09 -9.44
N SER A 58 -9.53 3.78 -9.63
CA SER A 58 -9.69 5.16 -9.15
C SER A 58 -11.03 5.41 -8.47
N PHE A 59 -10.98 6.22 -7.43
CA PHE A 59 -12.13 6.48 -6.57
C PHE A 59 -11.98 7.82 -5.84
N GLU A 60 -13.08 8.29 -5.28
CA GLU A 60 -13.14 9.46 -4.43
C GLU A 60 -13.68 9.06 -3.06
N ILE A 61 -13.08 9.59 -1.99
CA ILE A 61 -13.56 9.45 -0.62
C ILE A 61 -13.87 10.84 -0.09
N SER A 62 -15.09 11.05 0.36
CA SER A 62 -15.46 12.26 1.08
C SER A 62 -15.10 12.13 2.56
N LEU A 63 -14.28 13.04 3.06
CA LEU A 63 -13.85 13.08 4.45
C LEU A 63 -14.36 14.36 5.10
N LEU A 64 -14.79 14.28 6.35
CA LEU A 64 -15.18 15.43 7.15
C LEU A 64 -14.00 15.79 8.08
N LEU A 65 -13.39 16.95 7.85
CA LEU A 65 -12.39 17.54 8.73
C LEU A 65 -13.04 18.65 9.56
N THR A 66 -12.31 19.19 10.54
CA THR A 66 -12.80 20.24 11.46
C THR A 66 -13.39 21.46 10.74
N GLY A 67 -12.80 21.90 9.62
CA GLY A 67 -13.25 23.07 8.86
C GLY A 67 -14.30 22.78 7.79
N GLY A 68 -14.48 21.52 7.36
CA GLY A 68 -15.45 21.17 6.32
C GLY A 68 -15.19 19.84 5.63
N ARG A 69 -15.99 19.57 4.59
CA ARG A 69 -15.86 18.35 3.78
C ARG A 69 -14.72 18.52 2.76
N VAL A 70 -13.87 17.51 2.67
CA VAL A 70 -12.79 17.39 1.69
C VAL A 70 -13.03 16.16 0.83
N ARG A 71 -12.80 16.29 -0.47
CA ARG A 71 -12.80 15.14 -1.39
C ARG A 71 -11.36 14.68 -1.60
N PHE A 72 -11.08 13.45 -1.23
CA PHE A 72 -9.82 12.76 -1.47
C PHE A 72 -9.97 11.89 -2.71
N LEU A 73 -9.41 12.33 -3.83
CA LEU A 73 -9.41 11.60 -5.08
C LEU A 73 -8.15 10.75 -5.12
N CYS A 74 -8.29 9.45 -5.40
CA CYS A 74 -7.20 8.50 -5.41
C CYS A 74 -7.22 7.67 -6.69
N ALA A 75 -6.03 7.38 -7.23
CA ALA A 75 -5.80 6.46 -8.31
C ALA A 75 -4.64 5.52 -7.95
N LEU A 76 -4.81 4.23 -8.19
CA LEU A 76 -3.86 3.17 -7.86
C LEU A 76 -3.11 2.73 -9.13
N PRO A 77 -1.82 3.06 -9.27
CA PRO A 77 -1.02 2.61 -10.41
C PRO A 77 -0.96 1.08 -10.55
N GLU A 78 -0.58 0.58 -11.73
CA GLU A 78 -0.45 -0.87 -11.98
C GLU A 78 0.58 -1.57 -11.08
N LEU A 79 1.59 -0.82 -10.60
CA LEU A 79 2.66 -1.33 -9.75
C LEU A 79 2.48 -0.98 -8.26
N TYR A 80 1.32 -0.46 -7.88
CA TYR A 80 0.92 -0.28 -6.49
C TYR A 80 0.32 -1.59 -5.94
N PRO A 81 0.61 -1.98 -4.68
CA PRO A 81 1.43 -1.26 -3.69
C PRO A 81 2.95 -1.55 -3.75
N SER A 82 3.40 -2.55 -4.51
CA SER A 82 4.77 -3.07 -4.37
C SER A 82 5.90 -2.11 -4.75
N LYS A 83 5.69 -1.21 -5.72
CA LYS A 83 6.79 -0.40 -6.30
C LYS A 83 6.51 1.10 -6.36
N GLU A 84 5.25 1.48 -6.37
CA GLU A 84 4.83 2.87 -6.52
C GLU A 84 3.74 3.19 -5.50
N PRO A 85 3.70 4.41 -4.96
CA PRO A 85 2.62 4.87 -4.08
C PRO A 85 1.33 5.16 -4.86
N PRO A 86 0.18 5.34 -4.19
CA PRO A 86 -1.03 5.80 -4.85
C PRO A 86 -0.87 7.26 -5.30
N LEU A 87 -1.57 7.62 -6.36
CA LEU A 87 -1.69 9.00 -6.82
C LEU A 87 -2.95 9.60 -6.21
N PHE A 88 -2.87 10.82 -5.68
CA PHE A 88 -4.03 11.44 -5.06
C PHE A 88 -4.06 12.96 -5.20
N GLU A 89 -5.26 13.50 -5.07
CA GLU A 89 -5.54 14.93 -5.06
C GLU A 89 -6.57 15.25 -3.97
N LEU A 90 -6.45 16.43 -3.37
CA LEU A 90 -7.42 16.95 -2.40
C LEU A 90 -8.23 18.08 -3.05
N LYS A 91 -9.56 18.00 -2.93
CA LYS A 91 -10.47 19.06 -3.35
C LYS A 91 -11.32 19.54 -2.19
N ALA A 92 -11.13 20.79 -1.80
CA ALA A 92 -11.93 21.47 -0.79
C ALA A 92 -12.00 22.97 -1.09
N ASP A 93 -13.20 23.51 -1.16
CA ASP A 93 -13.40 24.94 -1.45
C ASP A 93 -13.08 25.86 -0.26
N TRP A 94 -12.89 25.28 0.93
CA TRP A 94 -12.63 25.98 2.18
C TRP A 94 -11.17 25.94 2.63
N LEU A 95 -10.32 25.15 1.95
CA LEU A 95 -8.90 25.08 2.26
C LEU A 95 -8.11 26.12 1.49
N ASP A 96 -7.20 26.80 2.17
CA ASP A 96 -6.23 27.65 1.51
C ASP A 96 -5.28 26.81 0.66
N PRO A 97 -4.84 27.27 -0.53
CA PRO A 97 -3.91 26.52 -1.38
C PRO A 97 -2.62 26.11 -0.67
N ALA A 98 -2.16 26.91 0.30
CA ALA A 98 -1.02 26.60 1.13
C ALA A 98 -1.28 25.40 2.08
N GLN A 99 -2.48 25.33 2.67
CA GLN A 99 -2.88 24.20 3.53
C GLN A 99 -3.03 22.92 2.70
N VAL A 100 -3.62 23.02 1.50
CA VAL A 100 -3.71 21.88 0.57
C VAL A 100 -2.33 21.34 0.24
N ASN A 101 -1.38 22.21 -0.11
CA ASN A 101 -0.01 21.77 -0.41
C ASN A 101 0.65 21.09 0.79
N LEU A 102 0.54 21.66 2.00
CA LEU A 102 1.10 21.03 3.20
C LEU A 102 0.50 19.64 3.49
N LEU A 103 -0.82 19.50 3.32
CA LEU A 103 -1.49 18.20 3.47
C LEU A 103 -1.00 17.20 2.42
N ILE A 104 -0.91 17.61 1.15
CA ILE A 104 -0.41 16.75 0.07
C ILE A 104 1.04 16.34 0.34
N GLU A 105 1.91 17.25 0.78
CA GLU A 105 3.31 16.96 1.09
C GLU A 105 3.43 15.90 2.20
N GLU A 106 2.64 16.01 3.27
CA GLU A 106 2.63 15.01 4.34
C GLU A 106 2.04 13.66 3.90
N LEU A 107 0.98 13.68 3.08
CA LEU A 107 0.42 12.47 2.49
C LEU A 107 1.42 11.78 1.56
N GLU A 108 2.16 12.53 0.75
CA GLU A 108 3.18 11.99 -0.14
C GLU A 108 4.34 11.39 0.64
N ARG A 109 4.73 12.03 1.75
CA ARG A 109 5.72 11.48 2.68
C ARG A 109 5.24 10.14 3.24
N LEU A 110 4.02 10.09 3.78
CA LEU A 110 3.45 8.90 4.38
C LEU A 110 3.28 7.75 3.38
N ALA A 111 2.81 8.06 2.16
CA ALA A 111 2.65 7.11 1.08
C ALA A 111 4.00 6.52 0.63
N ARG A 112 5.04 7.36 0.55
CA ARG A 112 6.39 6.93 0.13
C ARG A 112 7.09 6.06 1.17
N GLU A 113 6.86 6.34 2.46
CA GLU A 113 7.41 5.53 3.55
C GLU A 113 6.75 4.14 3.65
N SER A 114 5.51 4.03 3.20
CA SER A 114 4.74 2.79 3.17
C SER A 114 4.66 2.17 1.75
N VAL A 115 5.66 2.37 0.89
CA VAL A 115 5.74 1.61 -0.38
C VAL A 115 5.98 0.13 -0.08
N GLY A 116 5.19 -0.73 -0.69
CA GLY A 116 5.17 -2.18 -0.43
C GLY A 116 3.98 -2.66 0.39
N GLU A 117 3.10 -1.76 0.84
CA GLU A 117 1.86 -2.08 1.55
C GLU A 117 0.68 -1.22 1.03
N VAL A 118 -0.54 -1.68 1.29
CA VAL A 118 -1.76 -0.89 1.06
C VAL A 118 -1.89 0.23 2.11
N VAL A 119 -2.19 1.45 1.68
CA VAL A 119 -1.99 2.67 2.51
C VAL A 119 -3.13 3.66 2.45
N VAL A 120 -4.09 3.50 1.55
CA VAL A 120 -5.11 4.53 1.33
C VAL A 120 -5.92 4.78 2.60
N PHE A 121 -6.29 3.72 3.32
CA PHE A 121 -6.98 3.89 4.60
C PHE A 121 -6.13 4.70 5.59
N LYS A 122 -4.83 4.43 5.67
CA LYS A 122 -3.88 5.18 6.52
C LYS A 122 -3.79 6.66 6.12
N LEU A 123 -3.80 6.97 4.82
CA LEU A 123 -3.84 8.35 4.30
C LEU A 123 -5.14 9.05 4.72
N THR A 124 -6.28 8.36 4.67
CA THR A 124 -7.57 8.94 5.10
C THR A 124 -7.66 9.16 6.61
N GLU A 125 -7.06 8.27 7.41
CA GLU A 125 -6.95 8.40 8.87
C GLU A 125 -6.08 9.61 9.24
N PHE A 126 -4.93 9.78 8.56
CA PHE A 126 -4.10 10.96 8.71
C PHE A 126 -4.91 12.24 8.47
N LEU A 127 -5.66 12.31 7.37
CA LEU A 127 -6.51 13.48 7.05
C LEU A 127 -7.54 13.78 8.14
N ARG A 128 -8.17 12.75 8.70
CA ARG A 128 -9.17 12.91 9.77
C ARG A 128 -8.56 13.37 11.09
N ASN A 129 -7.36 12.89 11.41
CA ASN A 129 -6.70 13.12 12.68
C ASN A 129 -5.71 14.30 12.59
N GLU A 130 -4.48 14.03 12.15
CA GLU A 130 -3.37 14.99 12.08
C GLU A 130 -3.64 16.10 11.05
N GLY A 131 -4.22 15.75 9.91
CA GLY A 131 -4.60 16.71 8.86
C GLY A 131 -5.63 17.73 9.34
N SER A 132 -6.48 17.36 10.31
CA SER A 132 -7.44 18.28 10.93
C SER A 132 -6.78 19.35 11.81
N GLU A 133 -5.51 19.21 12.20
CA GLU A 133 -4.75 20.21 12.97
C GLU A 133 -4.04 21.23 12.06
N ILE A 134 -3.84 20.89 10.79
CA ILE A 134 -3.20 21.77 9.79
C ILE A 134 -4.19 22.82 9.26
N VAL A 135 -5.49 22.51 9.35
CA VAL A 135 -6.58 23.21 8.65
C VAL A 135 -7.37 24.17 9.51
#